data_AF-A0A5C5PV96-F1
#
_entry.id   AF-A0A5C5PV96-F1
#
_cell.length_a   1.000
_cell.length_b   1.000
_cell.length_c   1.000
_cell.angle_alpha   90.00
_cell.angle_beta   90.00
_cell.angle_gamma   90.00
#
_symmetry.space_group_name_H-M   'P 1'
#
loop_
_entity.id
_entity.type
_entity.pdbx_description
1 polymer ?
#
loop_
_entity_poly.entity_id
_entity_poly.type
_entity_poly.pdbx_seq_one_letter_code
_entity_poly.pdbx_strand_id
1 'polypeptide(L)'
;MSYFNNFERLFMQRSLELIDTYNGEYETTQLLNGLIGLLFFPHERMRELIPEISLQELEAWGFDPDCIVNAGANKEPRELRLGEIIRRLRNSVAHCRVNPFPNDDRPCEGFFFADNNGFEAKIPTNQIKNLMRNLLEHLLQQ
;
A
#
# COMPACT_ATOMS: atom_id res chain seq x y z
N MET A 1 8.97 26.35 -11.95
CA MET A 1 7.58 25.99 -11.59
C MET A 1 7.47 26.02 -10.07
N SER A 2 6.44 26.67 -9.53
CA SER A 2 6.21 26.73 -8.08
C SER A 2 5.94 25.32 -7.54
N TYR A 3 6.53 25.01 -6.38
CA TYR A 3 6.32 23.74 -5.66
C TYR A 3 4.84 23.43 -5.44
N PHE A 4 4.01 24.48 -5.36
CA PHE A 4 2.57 24.39 -5.14
C PHE A 4 1.76 23.92 -6.36
N ASN A 5 2.27 24.07 -7.59
CA ASN A 5 1.52 23.72 -8.80
C ASN A 5 1.72 22.25 -9.24
N ASN A 6 2.66 21.52 -8.62
CA ASN A 6 3.02 20.13 -8.97
C ASN A 6 3.27 19.27 -7.72
N PHE A 7 2.66 19.63 -6.58
CA PHE A 7 2.96 18.99 -5.31
C PHE A 7 2.70 17.48 -5.35
N GLU A 8 1.57 17.06 -5.91
CA GLU A 8 1.18 15.66 -6.08
C GLU A 8 2.26 14.87 -6.81
N ARG A 9 2.67 15.38 -7.97
CA ARG A 9 3.66 14.73 -8.82
C ARG A 9 5.02 14.64 -8.11
N LEU A 10 5.46 15.72 -7.47
CA LEU A 10 6.72 15.73 -6.72
C LEU A 10 6.68 14.79 -5.51
N PHE A 11 5.55 14.74 -4.80
CA PHE A 11 5.33 13.82 -3.69
C PHE A 11 5.42 12.36 -4.16
N MET A 12 4.76 12.02 -5.26
CA MET A 12 4.79 10.70 -5.86
C MET A 12 6.20 10.32 -6.35
N GLN A 13 6.88 11.20 -7.09
CA GLN A 13 8.25 10.96 -7.59
C GLN A 13 9.25 10.72 -6.45
N ARG A 14 9.20 11.54 -5.40
CA ARG A 14 10.10 11.39 -4.25
C ARG A 14 9.77 10.15 -3.42
N SER A 15 8.50 9.81 -3.32
CA SER A 15 8.08 8.57 -2.65
C SER A 15 8.61 7.35 -3.39
N LEU A 16 8.55 7.35 -4.73
CA LEU A 16 9.11 6.29 -5.57
C LEU A 16 10.64 6.20 -5.43
N GLU A 17 11.33 7.34 -5.48
CA GLU A 17 12.78 7.39 -5.26
C GLU A 17 13.19 6.83 -3.89
N LEU A 18 12.45 7.16 -2.82
CA LEU A 18 12.71 6.63 -1.48
C LEU A 18 12.48 5.12 -1.40
N ILE A 19 11.44 4.61 -2.06
CA ILE A 19 11.17 3.16 -2.13
C ILE A 19 12.36 2.43 -2.78
N ASP A 20 12.93 2.99 -3.84
CA ASP A 20 13.98 2.31 -4.62
C ASP A 20 15.37 2.47 -4.02
N THR A 21 15.65 3.59 -3.35
CA THR A 21 17.01 3.94 -2.91
C THR A 21 17.28 3.66 -1.44
N TYR A 22 16.24 3.58 -0.59
CA TYR A 22 16.43 3.37 0.83
C TYR A 22 16.75 1.89 1.13
N ASN A 23 17.97 1.64 1.60
CA ASN A 23 18.46 0.32 2.02
C ASN A 23 18.99 0.33 3.47
N GLY A 24 18.50 1.26 4.29
CA GLY A 24 18.93 1.41 5.69
C GLY A 24 18.23 0.43 6.64
N GLU A 25 18.69 0.39 7.88
CA GLU A 25 18.16 -0.47 8.96
C GLU A 25 16.65 -0.31 9.20
N TYR A 26 16.08 0.86 8.88
CA TYR A 26 14.67 1.17 9.11
C TYR A 26 13.78 0.97 7.87
N GLU A 27 14.16 0.12 6.91
CA GLU A 27 13.47 0.00 5.61
C GLU A 27 11.97 -0.25 5.80
N THR A 28 11.62 -1.21 6.66
CA THR A 28 10.22 -1.58 6.92
C THR A 28 9.41 -0.42 7.54
N THR A 29 9.99 0.32 8.49
CA THR A 29 9.36 1.49 9.11
C THR A 29 9.23 2.66 8.12
N GLN A 30 10.26 2.90 7.30
CA GLN A 30 10.25 3.93 6.29
C GLN A 30 9.21 3.63 5.19
N LEU A 31 9.08 2.37 4.80
CA LEU A 31 8.03 1.92 3.88
C LEU A 31 6.64 2.10 4.47
N LEU A 32 6.43 1.82 5.76
CA LEU A 32 5.16 2.14 6.42
C LEU A 32 4.88 3.65 6.39
N ASN A 33 5.85 4.50 6.72
CA ASN A 33 5.69 5.95 6.67
C ASN A 33 5.33 6.45 5.26
N GLY A 34 5.98 5.90 4.23
CA GLY A 34 5.63 6.15 2.84
C GLY A 34 4.23 5.67 2.49
N LEU A 35 3.86 4.46 2.92
CA LEU A 35 2.55 3.86 2.69
C LEU A 35 1.44 4.73 3.31
N ILE A 36 1.62 5.23 4.53
CA ILE A 36 0.69 6.17 5.16
C ILE A 36 0.49 7.40 4.26
N GLY A 37 1.58 7.97 3.75
CA GLY A 37 1.50 9.07 2.79
C GLY A 37 0.66 8.74 1.54
N LEU A 38 0.88 7.56 0.95
CA LEU A 38 0.19 7.10 -0.26
C LEU A 38 -1.26 6.67 -0.03
N LEU A 39 -1.58 6.13 1.13
CA LEU A 39 -2.93 5.68 1.48
C LEU A 39 -3.89 6.84 1.69
N PHE A 40 -3.38 8.01 2.10
CA PHE A 40 -4.20 9.19 2.32
C PHE A 40 -4.13 10.15 1.13
N PHE A 41 -2.95 10.45 0.61
CA PHE A 41 -2.84 11.53 -0.36
C PHE A 41 -3.37 11.16 -1.76
N PRO A 42 -2.82 10.14 -2.46
CA PRO A 42 -3.43 9.57 -3.66
C PRO A 42 -4.90 9.20 -3.50
N HIS A 43 -5.27 8.52 -2.41
CA HIS A 43 -6.66 8.10 -2.19
C HIS A 43 -7.63 9.28 -2.08
N GLU A 44 -7.27 10.36 -1.39
CA GLU A 44 -8.19 11.48 -1.18
C GLU A 44 -8.21 12.48 -2.36
N ARG A 45 -7.09 12.65 -3.09
CA ARG A 45 -6.99 13.65 -4.17
C ARG A 45 -7.07 13.07 -5.58
N MET A 46 -6.75 11.79 -5.75
CA MET A 46 -6.58 11.14 -7.05
C MET A 46 -7.35 9.81 -7.12
N ARG A 47 -8.42 9.68 -6.32
CA ARG A 47 -9.20 8.43 -6.22
C ARG A 47 -9.64 7.89 -7.58
N GLU A 48 -10.07 8.78 -8.47
CA GLU A 48 -10.57 8.45 -9.81
C GLU A 48 -9.47 7.91 -10.75
N LEU A 49 -8.19 8.13 -10.39
CA LEU A 49 -7.02 7.66 -11.12
C LEU A 49 -6.46 6.35 -10.56
N ILE A 50 -7.00 5.84 -9.45
CA ILE A 50 -6.65 4.52 -8.95
C ILE A 50 -7.32 3.49 -9.86
N PRO A 51 -6.57 2.57 -10.48
CA PRO A 51 -7.15 1.64 -11.42
C PRO A 51 -8.04 0.61 -10.71
N GLU A 52 -9.18 0.30 -11.31
CA GLU A 52 -10.16 -0.67 -10.80
C GLU A 52 -9.78 -2.11 -11.20
N ILE A 53 -8.53 -2.50 -10.97
CA ILE A 53 -8.02 -3.84 -11.24
C ILE A 53 -8.36 -4.82 -10.11
N SER A 54 -8.62 -6.07 -10.49
CA SER A 54 -8.87 -7.19 -9.58
C SER A 54 -7.60 -7.63 -8.84
N LEU A 55 -7.77 -8.40 -7.76
CA LEU A 55 -6.64 -8.99 -7.03
C LEU A 55 -5.80 -9.93 -7.92
N GLN A 56 -6.41 -10.65 -8.88
CA GLN A 56 -5.67 -11.46 -9.85
C GLN A 56 -4.79 -10.61 -10.77
N GLU A 57 -5.31 -9.48 -11.25
CA GLU A 57 -4.51 -8.56 -12.07
C GLU A 57 -3.39 -7.90 -11.26
N LEU A 58 -3.60 -7.72 -9.96
CA LEU A 58 -2.58 -7.19 -9.04
C LEU A 58 -1.41 -8.16 -8.83
N GLU A 59 -1.60 -9.46 -9.06
CA GLU A 59 -0.52 -10.45 -9.06
C GLU A 59 0.53 -10.12 -10.13
N ALA A 60 0.12 -9.57 -11.29
CA ALA A 60 1.03 -9.10 -12.31
C ALA A 60 1.87 -7.87 -11.86
N TRP A 61 1.43 -7.16 -10.82
CA TRP A 61 2.21 -6.10 -10.16
C TRP A 61 3.15 -6.65 -9.08
N GLY A 62 3.20 -7.99 -8.93
CA GLY A 62 3.98 -8.66 -7.91
C GLY A 62 3.37 -8.57 -6.51
N PHE A 63 2.04 -8.40 -6.41
CA PHE A 63 1.30 -8.48 -5.15
C PHE A 63 0.66 -9.87 -5.01
N ASP A 64 1.07 -10.62 -4.00
CA ASP A 64 0.55 -11.97 -3.73
C ASP A 64 -0.88 -11.91 -3.13
N PRO A 65 -1.90 -12.50 -3.79
CA PRO A 65 -3.27 -12.57 -3.26
C PRO A 65 -3.38 -13.17 -1.86
N ASP A 66 -2.47 -14.09 -1.48
CA ASP A 66 -2.45 -14.73 -0.16
C ASP A 66 -2.08 -13.75 0.96
N CYS A 67 -1.63 -12.53 0.63
CA CYS A 67 -1.49 -11.44 1.59
C CYS A 67 -2.83 -11.00 2.20
N ILE A 68 -3.96 -11.28 1.53
CA ILE A 68 -5.30 -10.99 2.04
C ILE A 68 -5.84 -12.22 2.78
N VAL A 69 -5.78 -12.16 4.12
CA VAL A 69 -6.23 -13.25 5.00
C VAL A 69 -7.75 -13.32 5.07
N ASN A 70 -8.41 -12.16 5.15
CA ASN A 70 -9.86 -12.04 5.16
C ASN A 70 -10.29 -10.77 4.43
N ALA A 71 -11.22 -10.87 3.48
CA ALA A 71 -11.72 -9.70 2.75
C ALA A 71 -12.76 -8.90 3.55
N GLY A 72 -13.35 -9.51 4.59
CA GLY A 72 -14.43 -8.95 5.37
C GLY A 72 -15.77 -8.90 4.63
N ALA A 73 -16.83 -8.50 5.33
CA ALA A 73 -18.17 -8.23 4.76
C ALA A 73 -18.76 -9.35 3.86
N ASN A 74 -18.47 -10.62 4.15
CA ASN A 74 -18.90 -11.80 3.37
C ASN A 74 -18.39 -11.80 1.91
N LYS A 75 -17.25 -11.15 1.64
CA LYS A 75 -16.54 -11.26 0.37
C LYS A 75 -15.43 -12.30 0.45
N GLU A 76 -15.11 -12.89 -0.68
CA GLU A 76 -13.87 -13.64 -0.88
C GLU A 76 -12.72 -12.68 -1.25
N PRO A 77 -11.46 -12.97 -0.87
CA PRO A 77 -10.29 -12.15 -1.24
C PRO A 77 -10.22 -11.80 -2.73
N ARG A 78 -10.51 -12.78 -3.59
CA ARG A 78 -10.53 -12.62 -5.06
C ARG A 78 -11.51 -11.59 -5.58
N GLU A 79 -12.52 -11.21 -4.79
CA GLU A 79 -13.53 -10.23 -5.19
C GLU A 79 -13.10 -8.79 -4.89
N LEU A 80 -11.98 -8.61 -4.18
CA LEU A 80 -11.43 -7.29 -3.89
C LEU A 80 -10.78 -6.68 -5.14
N ARG A 81 -11.05 -5.39 -5.32
CA ARG A 81 -10.33 -4.54 -6.26
C ARG A 81 -9.27 -3.70 -5.55
N LEU A 82 -8.27 -3.22 -6.30
CA LEU A 82 -7.20 -2.38 -5.77
C LEU A 82 -7.72 -1.17 -4.98
N GLY A 83 -8.72 -0.46 -5.50
CA GLY A 83 -9.34 0.67 -4.79
C GLY A 83 -9.94 0.27 -3.44
N GLU A 84 -10.51 -0.93 -3.34
CA GLU A 84 -11.00 -1.46 -2.07
C GLU A 84 -9.85 -1.82 -1.12
N ILE A 85 -8.79 -2.46 -1.63
CA ILE A 85 -7.59 -2.80 -0.84
C ILE A 85 -6.96 -1.54 -0.26
N ILE A 86 -6.70 -0.51 -1.08
CA ILE A 86 -6.14 0.77 -0.64
C ILE A 86 -7.03 1.39 0.45
N ARG A 87 -8.35 1.42 0.23
CA ARG A 87 -9.30 1.95 1.21
C ARG A 87 -9.24 1.18 2.54
N ARG A 88 -9.16 -0.16 2.49
CA ARG A 88 -9.09 -1.01 3.70
C ARG A 88 -7.77 -0.85 4.45
N LEU A 89 -6.64 -0.77 3.74
CA LEU A 89 -5.34 -0.47 4.32
C LEU A 89 -5.34 0.92 4.97
N ARG A 90 -5.90 1.93 4.28
CA ARG A 90 -6.07 3.29 4.83
C ARG A 90 -6.89 3.27 6.11
N ASN A 91 -8.00 2.53 6.14
CA ASN A 91 -8.83 2.41 7.33
C ASN A 91 -8.09 1.74 8.49
N SER A 92 -7.30 0.70 8.20
CA SER A 92 -6.49 0.01 9.21
C SER A 92 -5.48 0.97 9.85
N VAL A 93 -4.76 1.73 9.02
CA VAL A 93 -3.82 2.77 9.46
C VAL A 93 -4.52 3.88 10.25
N ALA A 94 -5.63 4.42 9.73
CA ALA A 94 -6.37 5.52 10.35
C ALA A 94 -6.88 5.18 11.76
N HIS A 95 -7.12 3.90 12.02
CA HIS A 95 -7.55 3.39 13.33
C HIS A 95 -6.42 2.76 14.14
N CYS A 96 -5.16 2.95 13.75
CA CYS A 96 -3.97 2.38 14.39
C CYS A 96 -4.04 0.84 14.56
N ARG A 97 -4.68 0.15 13.59
CA ARG A 97 -4.80 -1.31 13.53
C ARG A 97 -3.78 -1.91 12.59
N VAL A 98 -2.53 -1.51 12.81
CA VAL A 98 -1.38 -1.99 12.04
C VAL A 98 -0.34 -2.47 13.03
N ASN A 99 0.05 -3.73 12.93
CA ASN A 99 1.01 -4.36 13.85
C ASN A 99 2.15 -5.00 13.05
N PRO A 100 3.42 -4.80 13.45
CA PRO A 100 4.54 -5.48 12.80
C PRO A 100 4.50 -6.99 13.09
N PHE A 101 5.06 -7.79 12.19
CA PHE A 101 5.36 -9.20 12.47
C PHE A 101 6.82 -9.53 12.14
N PRO A 102 7.52 -10.30 12.99
CA PRO A 102 8.91 -10.67 12.76
C PRO A 102 9.02 -11.94 11.88
N ASN A 103 10.24 -12.23 11.45
CA ASN A 103 10.67 -13.57 11.05
C ASN A 103 12.02 -13.90 11.71
N ASP A 104 12.59 -15.07 11.39
CA ASP A 104 13.84 -15.54 12.02
C ASP A 104 15.06 -14.63 11.73
N ASP A 105 15.02 -13.88 10.62
CA ASP A 105 16.17 -13.10 10.11
C ASP A 105 16.05 -11.59 10.39
N ARG A 106 14.84 -11.06 10.62
CA ARG A 106 14.59 -9.63 10.81
C ARG A 106 13.50 -9.33 11.85
N PRO A 107 13.68 -8.28 12.67
CA PRO A 107 12.72 -7.89 13.71
C PRO A 107 11.38 -7.41 13.13
N CYS A 108 11.33 -7.02 11.86
CA CYS A 108 10.10 -6.63 11.18
C CYS A 108 10.10 -7.14 9.73
N GLU A 109 9.33 -8.20 9.49
CA GLU A 109 9.13 -8.80 8.18
C GLU A 109 8.08 -8.07 7.33
N GLY A 110 7.08 -7.50 7.99
CA GLY A 110 6.00 -6.77 7.37
C GLY A 110 4.95 -6.36 8.41
N PHE A 111 3.73 -6.10 7.95
CA PHE A 111 2.66 -5.65 8.83
C PHE A 111 1.36 -6.43 8.64
N PHE A 112 0.68 -6.66 9.76
CA PHE A 112 -0.72 -7.02 9.82
C PHE A 112 -1.58 -5.75 9.76
N PHE A 113 -2.62 -5.76 8.93
CA PHE A 113 -3.64 -4.73 8.81
C PHE A 113 -5.00 -5.31 9.15
N ALA A 114 -5.80 -4.60 9.94
CA ALA A 114 -7.17 -5.02 10.24
C ALA A 114 -8.16 -3.84 10.26
N ASP A 115 -9.40 -4.08 9.83
CA ASP A 115 -10.49 -3.10 9.93
C ASP A 115 -11.72 -3.60 10.71
N ASN A 116 -12.66 -2.70 11.03
CA ASN A 116 -13.87 -3.03 11.79
C ASN A 116 -14.88 -3.91 11.03
N ASN A 117 -14.67 -4.14 9.73
CA ASN A 117 -15.58 -4.89 8.87
C ASN A 117 -15.06 -6.32 8.61
N GLY A 118 -14.05 -6.76 9.35
CA GLY A 118 -13.45 -8.09 9.23
C GLY A 118 -12.40 -8.21 8.13
N PHE A 119 -11.92 -7.09 7.56
CA PHE A 119 -10.76 -7.15 6.67
C PHE A 119 -9.51 -7.46 7.48
N GLU A 120 -8.71 -8.42 7.02
CA GLU A 120 -7.42 -8.78 7.57
C GLU A 120 -6.42 -9.01 6.43
N ALA A 121 -5.25 -8.39 6.52
CA ALA A 121 -4.16 -8.63 5.59
C ALA A 121 -2.84 -8.78 6.34
N LYS A 122 -2.01 -9.73 5.91
CA LYS A 122 -0.64 -9.92 6.38
C LYS A 122 0.28 -9.65 5.21
N ILE A 123 0.90 -8.48 5.17
CA ILE A 123 1.64 -8.02 3.98
C ILE A 123 3.13 -7.91 4.30
N PRO A 124 3.97 -8.79 3.72
CA PRO A 124 5.43 -8.68 3.80
C PRO A 124 5.96 -7.37 3.19
N THR A 125 7.13 -6.92 3.67
CA THR A 125 7.75 -5.66 3.25
C THR A 125 7.95 -5.55 1.73
N ASN A 126 8.38 -6.62 1.07
CA ASN A 126 8.54 -6.65 -0.39
C ASN A 126 7.21 -6.51 -1.13
N GLN A 127 6.12 -7.06 -0.58
CA GLN A 127 4.78 -6.96 -1.16
C GLN A 127 4.24 -5.53 -1.02
N ILE A 128 4.48 -4.87 0.12
CA ILE A 128 4.20 -3.42 0.30
C ILE A 128 4.97 -2.60 -0.73
N LYS A 129 6.27 -2.90 -0.90
CA LYS A 129 7.15 -2.23 -1.86
C LYS A 129 6.62 -2.32 -3.29
N ASN A 130 6.23 -3.52 -3.72
CA ASN A 130 5.67 -3.77 -5.05
C ASN A 130 4.35 -3.02 -5.27
N LEU A 131 3.44 -3.08 -4.30
CA LEU A 131 2.16 -2.36 -4.37
C LEU A 131 2.38 -0.85 -4.52
N MET A 132 3.23 -0.27 -3.66
CA MET A 132 3.51 1.17 -3.67
C MET A 132 4.20 1.61 -4.97
N ARG A 133 5.20 0.86 -5.44
CA ARG A 133 5.93 1.16 -6.67
C ARG A 133 5.00 1.20 -7.87
N ASN A 134 4.26 0.13 -8.13
CA ASN A 134 3.40 0.03 -9.32
C ASN A 134 2.24 1.03 -9.27
N LEU A 135 1.68 1.29 -8.09
CA LEU A 135 0.66 2.33 -7.93
C LEU A 135 1.20 3.71 -8.28
N LEU A 136 2.39 4.05 -7.78
CA LEU A 136 3.04 5.33 -8.06
C LEU A 136 3.41 5.49 -9.54
N GLU A 137 3.99 4.45 -10.14
CA GLU A 137 4.30 4.45 -11.57
C GLU A 137 3.05 4.65 -12.43
N HIS A 138 1.94 3.98 -12.09
CA HIS A 138 0.67 4.16 -12.77
C HIS A 138 0.14 5.60 -12.63
N LEU A 139 0.10 6.13 -11.41
CA LEU A 139 -0.42 7.48 -11.15
C LEU A 139 0.45 8.59 -11.77
N LEU A 140 1.74 8.35 -11.97
CA LEU A 140 2.66 9.28 -12.62
C LEU A 140 2.52 9.34 -14.15
N GLN A 141 1.81 8.38 -14.75
CA GLN A 141 1.55 8.31 -16.20
C GLN A 141 0.22 8.94 -16.62
N GLN A 142 -0.66 9.26 -15.65
CA GLN A 142 -1.92 9.98 -15.88
C GLN A 142 -1.69 11.49 -15.97
#